data_AF-A0A117SGY9-F1
#
_entry.id   AF-A0A117SGY9-F1
#
_cell.length_a   1.000
_cell.length_b   1.000
_cell.length_c   1.000
_cell.angle_alpha   90.00
_cell.angle_beta   90.00
_cell.angle_gamma   90.00
#
_symmetry.space_group_name_H-M   'P 1'
#
loop_
_entity.id
_entity.type
_entity.pdbx_description
1 polymer ?
#
loop_
_entity_poly.entity_id
_entity_poly.type
_entity_poly.pdbx_seq_one_letter_code
_entity_poly.pdbx_strand_id
1 'polypeptide(L)'
;MKRTIVFVASAVLLITLGVYSFFIAPSNDELEAVRNMTIENINMEEINDGVYRGSFAYGSYTYEVEVNIKDHRIGKIDVISNRDTEHAKKAESVISRILEKQSLDVDVVSGATTTSKALLKAIENALNTSPVE
;
A
#
# COMPACT_ATOMS: atom_id res chain seq x y z
N MET A 1 9.69 27.65 41.14
CA MET A 1 10.71 27.63 40.07
C MET A 1 10.89 26.24 39.43
N LYS A 2 11.20 25.17 40.18
CA LYS A 2 11.36 23.81 39.60
C LYS A 2 10.12 23.26 38.87
N ARG A 3 8.92 23.45 39.42
CA ARG A 3 7.65 23.02 38.78
C ARG A 3 7.38 23.73 37.45
N THR A 4 7.59 25.04 37.39
CA THR A 4 7.38 25.85 36.18
C THR A 4 8.33 25.45 35.05
N ILE A 5 9.60 25.15 35.36
CA ILE A 5 10.58 24.68 34.37
C ILE A 5 10.18 23.30 33.81
N VAL A 6 9.68 22.40 34.65
CA VAL A 6 9.18 21.08 34.21
C VAL A 6 7.96 21.21 33.29
N PHE A 7 7.02 22.12 33.59
CA PHE A 7 5.85 22.37 32.74
C PHE A 7 6.20 23.01 31.40
N VAL A 8 7.16 23.93 31.37
CA VAL A 8 7.60 24.56 30.11
C VAL A 8 8.38 23.56 29.25
N ALA A 9 9.25 22.74 29.85
CA ALA A 9 9.98 21.70 29.14
C ALA A 9 9.04 20.62 28.56
N SER A 10 8.01 20.20 29.29
CA SER A 10 7.02 19.24 28.78
C SER A 10 6.16 19.83 27.65
N ALA A 11 5.79 21.11 27.73
CA ALA A 11 5.06 21.79 26.66
C ALA A 11 5.89 21.90 25.38
N VAL A 12 7.18 22.24 25.48
CA VAL A 12 8.09 22.29 24.32
C VAL A 12 8.28 20.89 23.72
N LEU A 13 8.44 19.85 24.55
CA LEU A 13 8.56 18.46 24.09
C LEU A 13 7.32 18.03 23.29
N LEU A 14 6.11 18.30 23.81
CA LEU A 14 4.86 17.98 23.12
C LEU A 14 4.69 18.74 21.81
N ILE A 15 5.12 20.01 21.75
CA ILE A 15 5.12 20.78 20.51
C ILE A 15 6.08 20.16 19.50
N THR A 16 7.31 19.80 19.91
CA THR A 16 8.27 19.16 19.00
C THR A 16 7.79 17.79 18.50
N LEU A 17 7.16 16.99 19.36
CA LEU A 17 6.58 15.69 18.98
C LEU A 17 5.36 15.86 18.06
N GLY A 18 4.50 16.85 18.31
CA GLY A 18 3.35 17.16 17.47
C GLY A 18 3.77 17.67 16.09
N VAL A 19 4.75 18.58 16.04
CA VAL A 19 5.35 19.09 14.80
C VAL A 19 6.04 17.96 14.04
N TYR A 20 6.83 17.13 14.71
CA TYR A 20 7.49 15.98 14.09
C TYR A 20 6.48 14.96 13.53
N SER A 21 5.39 14.68 14.25
CA SER A 21 4.32 13.79 13.79
C SER A 21 3.59 14.33 12.55
N PHE A 22 3.44 15.66 12.46
CA PHE A 22 2.84 16.33 11.31
C PHE A 22 3.68 16.18 10.03
N PHE A 23 5.01 16.03 10.14
CA PHE A 23 5.90 15.85 8.99
C PHE A 23 5.99 14.41 8.46
N ILE A 24 5.50 13.41 9.20
CA ILE A 24 5.62 11.99 8.80
C ILE A 24 4.30 11.44 8.24
N ALA A 25 3.17 11.94 8.73
CA ALA A 25 1.85 11.50 8.30
C ALA A 25 1.54 12.03 6.89
N PRO A 26 0.97 11.19 6.00
CA PRO A 26 0.51 11.68 4.70
C PRO A 26 -0.57 12.75 4.89
N SER A 27 -0.53 13.76 4.02
CA SER A 27 -1.53 14.80 3.97
C SER A 27 -2.89 14.25 3.52
N ASN A 28 -3.97 14.97 3.83
CA ASN A 28 -5.32 14.57 3.39
C ASN A 28 -5.42 14.49 1.86
N ASP A 29 -4.73 15.39 1.15
CA ASP A 29 -4.74 15.41 -0.31
C ASP A 29 -4.06 14.17 -0.91
N GLU A 30 -2.95 13.71 -0.32
CA GLU A 30 -2.31 12.44 -0.71
C GLU A 30 -3.22 11.23 -0.45
N LEU A 31 -3.89 11.20 0.71
CA LEU A 31 -4.83 10.12 1.03
C LEU A 31 -6.00 10.08 0.06
N GLU A 32 -6.54 11.23 -0.31
CA GLU A 32 -7.62 11.34 -1.29
C GLU A 32 -7.14 10.96 -2.69
N ALA A 33 -5.93 11.34 -3.10
CA ALA A 33 -5.34 10.91 -4.37
C ALA A 33 -5.25 9.37 -4.44
N VAL A 34 -4.77 8.72 -3.38
CA VAL A 34 -4.69 7.24 -3.32
C VAL A 34 -6.06 6.58 -3.28
N ARG A 35 -7.06 7.20 -2.64
CA ARG A 35 -8.44 6.66 -2.59
C ARG A 35 -9.12 6.73 -3.95
N ASN A 36 -8.92 7.83 -4.67
CA ASN A 36 -9.57 8.12 -5.93
C ASN A 36 -8.77 7.61 -7.14
N MET A 37 -7.58 7.04 -6.95
CA MET A 37 -6.82 6.49 -8.05
C MET A 37 -7.55 5.33 -8.72
N THR A 38 -7.47 5.31 -10.04
CA THR A 38 -7.94 4.19 -10.86
C THR A 38 -6.90 3.09 -10.84
N ILE A 39 -7.40 1.86 -10.71
CA ILE A 39 -6.61 0.64 -10.95
C ILE A 39 -7.02 0.17 -12.33
N GLU A 40 -6.07 0.18 -13.25
CA GLU A 40 -6.29 -0.23 -14.63
C GLU A 40 -6.41 -1.75 -14.70
N ASN A 41 -7.30 -2.20 -15.57
CA ASN A 41 -7.39 -3.62 -15.89
C ASN A 41 -6.30 -3.94 -16.91
N ILE A 42 -5.53 -4.99 -16.65
CA ILE A 42 -4.43 -5.40 -17.52
C ILE A 42 -4.87 -6.63 -18.29
N ASN A 43 -4.59 -6.65 -19.59
CA ASN A 43 -4.84 -7.81 -20.43
C ASN A 43 -3.84 -8.92 -20.08
N MET A 44 -4.29 -9.90 -19.29
CA MET A 44 -3.46 -11.02 -18.85
C MET A 44 -2.93 -11.88 -20.02
N GLU A 45 -3.61 -11.88 -21.17
CA GLU A 45 -3.15 -12.61 -22.38
C GLU A 45 -1.84 -12.05 -22.96
N GLU A 46 -1.50 -10.80 -22.63
CA GLU A 46 -0.26 -10.15 -23.08
C GLU A 46 0.89 -10.31 -22.08
N ILE A 47 0.62 -10.86 -20.89
CA ILE A 47 1.61 -11.05 -19.84
C ILE A 47 2.20 -12.46 -19.93
N ASN A 48 3.51 -12.55 -20.12
CA ASN A 48 4.22 -13.82 -20.15
C ASN A 48 4.34 -14.45 -18.76
N ASP A 49 4.53 -15.76 -18.72
CA ASP A 49 4.85 -16.46 -17.49
C ASP A 49 6.15 -15.93 -16.86
N GLY A 50 6.15 -15.80 -15.53
CA GLY A 50 7.28 -15.24 -14.82
C GLY A 50 6.92 -14.69 -13.44
N VAL A 51 7.93 -14.14 -12.79
CA VAL A 51 7.80 -13.48 -11.48
C VAL A 51 7.94 -11.97 -11.70
N TYR A 52 6.98 -11.20 -11.25
CA TYR A 52 6.93 -9.75 -11.46
C TYR A 52 7.00 -9.03 -10.12
N ARG A 53 7.76 -7.94 -10.04
CA ARG A 53 7.84 -7.14 -8.82
C ARG A 53 7.31 -5.74 -9.06
N GLY A 54 6.44 -5.31 -8.16
CA GLY A 54 5.83 -3.99 -8.21
C GLY A 54 5.83 -3.34 -6.85
N SER A 55 5.90 -2.02 -6.85
CA SER A 55 5.78 -1.24 -5.64
C SER A 55 4.93 0.00 -5.85
N PHE A 56 4.32 0.47 -4.77
CA PHE A 56 3.62 1.73 -4.72
C PHE A 56 3.89 2.41 -3.38
N ALA A 57 4.16 3.71 -3.42
CA ALA A 57 4.46 4.49 -2.23
C ALA A 57 3.64 5.77 -2.17
N TYR A 58 3.25 6.17 -0.96
CA TYR A 58 2.63 7.47 -0.68
C TYR A 58 2.96 7.89 0.77
N GLY A 59 3.22 9.18 0.98
CA GLY A 59 3.80 9.67 2.23
C GLY A 59 5.05 8.88 2.61
N SER A 60 5.12 8.40 3.85
CA SER A 60 6.22 7.57 4.36
C SER A 60 5.99 6.05 4.20
N TYR A 61 4.98 5.63 3.43
CA TYR A 61 4.58 4.22 3.31
C TYR A 61 4.94 3.66 1.95
N THR A 62 5.50 2.45 1.93
CA THR A 62 5.82 1.68 0.71
C THR A 62 5.18 0.30 0.79
N TYR A 63 4.55 -0.11 -0.30
CA TYR A 63 3.92 -1.40 -0.49
C TYR A 63 4.62 -2.10 -1.64
N GLU A 64 5.15 -3.29 -1.41
CA GLU A 64 5.89 -4.06 -2.41
C GLU A 64 5.33 -5.47 -2.49
N VAL A 65 5.16 -5.96 -3.71
CA VAL A 65 4.61 -7.28 -4.01
C VAL A 65 5.43 -8.00 -5.06
N GLU A 66 5.36 -9.32 -5.00
CA GLU A 66 5.85 -10.23 -6.01
C GLU A 66 4.67 -11.03 -6.56
N VAL A 67 4.48 -11.01 -7.87
CA VAL A 67 3.34 -11.65 -8.56
C VAL A 67 3.88 -12.75 -9.46
N ASN A 68 3.45 -13.98 -9.21
CA ASN A 68 3.78 -15.13 -10.05
C ASN A 68 2.68 -15.34 -11.09
N ILE A 69 3.08 -15.27 -12.37
CA ILE A 69 2.22 -15.54 -13.51
C ILE A 69 2.59 -16.89 -14.12
N LYS A 70 1.55 -17.69 -14.36
CA LYS A 70 1.66 -18.98 -15.03
C LYS A 70 0.45 -19.21 -15.93
N ASP A 71 0.68 -19.67 -17.15
CA ASP A 71 -0.35 -19.89 -18.16
C ASP A 71 -1.25 -18.64 -18.36
N HIS A 72 -0.65 -17.45 -18.40
CA HIS A 72 -1.36 -16.15 -18.46
C HIS A 72 -2.33 -15.89 -17.29
N ARG A 73 -2.09 -16.50 -16.12
CA ARG A 73 -2.93 -16.38 -14.92
C ARG A 73 -2.11 -16.01 -13.71
N ILE A 74 -2.73 -15.27 -12.79
CA ILE A 74 -2.15 -14.92 -11.50
C ILE A 74 -2.19 -16.17 -10.62
N GLY A 75 -1.04 -16.82 -10.47
CA GLY A 75 -0.88 -18.02 -9.66
C GLY A 75 -0.69 -17.70 -8.18
N LYS A 76 0.10 -16.67 -7.87
CA LYS A 76 0.41 -16.26 -6.50
C LYS A 76 0.73 -14.77 -6.45
N ILE A 77 0.39 -14.13 -5.33
CA ILE A 77 0.86 -12.79 -4.99
C ILE A 77 1.43 -12.86 -3.58
N ASP A 78 2.71 -12.54 -3.45
CA ASP A 78 3.41 -12.43 -2.18
C ASP A 78 3.59 -10.96 -1.82
N VAL A 79 3.29 -10.61 -0.57
CA VAL A 79 3.54 -9.26 -0.05
C VAL A 79 4.94 -9.23 0.53
N ILE A 80 5.83 -8.51 -0.14
CA ILE A 80 7.25 -8.39 0.23
C ILE A 80 7.44 -7.33 1.32
N SER A 81 6.76 -6.19 1.16
CA SER A 81 6.79 -5.09 2.13
C SER A 81 5.41 -4.49 2.29
N ASN A 82 4.98 -4.36 3.54
CA ASN A 82 3.74 -3.71 3.93
C ASN A 82 3.88 -3.17 5.36
N ARG A 83 2.94 -2.33 5.78
CA ARG A 83 2.90 -1.82 7.15
C ARG A 83 2.52 -2.94 8.10
N ASP A 84 3.19 -3.05 9.25
CA ASP A 84 2.74 -3.95 10.31
C ASP A 84 1.60 -3.32 11.12
N THR A 85 0.41 -3.33 10.53
CA THR A 85 -0.81 -2.78 11.13
C THR A 85 -2.01 -3.67 10.80
N GLU A 86 -3.03 -3.65 11.65
CA GLU A 86 -4.27 -4.42 11.41
C GLU A 86 -4.97 -4.01 10.10
N HIS A 87 -4.88 -2.74 9.71
CA HIS A 87 -5.42 -2.27 8.42
C HIS A 87 -4.69 -2.87 7.23
N ALA A 88 -3.37 -3.08 7.33
CA ALA A 88 -2.57 -3.69 6.28
C ALA A 88 -2.90 -5.16 6.11
N LYS A 89 -2.93 -5.92 7.21
CA LYS A 89 -3.39 -7.33 7.21
C LYS A 89 -4.80 -7.47 6.65
N LYS A 90 -5.69 -6.55 7.00
CA LYS A 90 -7.06 -6.53 6.49
C LYS A 90 -7.09 -6.29 4.97
N ALA A 91 -6.25 -5.40 4.46
CA ALA A 91 -6.17 -5.09 3.03
C ALA A 91 -5.66 -6.29 2.21
N GLU A 92 -4.80 -7.14 2.76
CA GLU A 92 -4.29 -8.33 2.05
C GLU A 92 -5.41 -9.30 1.61
N SER A 93 -6.60 -9.23 2.22
CA SER A 93 -7.76 -10.00 1.74
C SER A 93 -8.20 -9.66 0.30
N VAL A 94 -7.76 -8.52 -0.27
CA VAL A 94 -7.96 -8.25 -1.70
C VAL A 94 -7.19 -9.24 -2.57
N ILE A 95 -6.04 -9.76 -2.12
CA ILE A 95 -5.23 -10.73 -2.87
C ILE A 95 -6.03 -11.99 -3.13
N SER A 96 -6.73 -12.53 -2.12
CA SER A 96 -7.58 -13.71 -2.30
C SER A 96 -8.67 -13.48 -3.35
N ARG A 97 -9.26 -12.27 -3.39
CA ARG A 97 -10.28 -11.89 -4.38
C ARG A 97 -9.69 -11.79 -5.78
N ILE A 98 -8.48 -11.27 -5.92
CA ILE A 98 -7.76 -11.21 -7.20
C ILE A 98 -7.46 -12.62 -7.71
N LEU A 99 -6.97 -13.51 -6.84
CA LEU A 99 -6.69 -14.89 -7.22
C LEU A 99 -7.96 -15.65 -7.64
N GLU A 100 -9.09 -15.38 -6.99
CA GLU A 100 -10.39 -15.95 -7.35
C GLU A 100 -10.92 -15.39 -8.69
N LYS A 101 -10.94 -14.06 -8.84
CA LYS A 101 -11.51 -13.39 -10.02
C LYS A 101 -10.58 -13.30 -11.22
N GLN A 102 -9.27 -13.50 -11.01
CA GLN A 102 -8.21 -13.26 -11.99
C GLN A 102 -8.29 -11.85 -12.61
N SER A 103 -8.60 -10.87 -11.77
CA SER A 103 -8.78 -9.47 -12.17
C SER A 103 -8.38 -8.56 -11.02
N LEU A 104 -7.83 -7.38 -11.35
CA LEU A 104 -7.55 -6.32 -10.38
C LEU A 104 -8.79 -5.48 -10.04
N ASP A 105 -9.89 -5.65 -10.79
CA ASP A 105 -11.18 -5.01 -10.51
C ASP A 105 -11.92 -5.76 -9.38
N VAL A 106 -11.42 -5.54 -8.16
CA VAL A 106 -11.98 -6.11 -6.93
C VAL A 106 -12.33 -5.03 -5.94
N ASP A 107 -13.37 -5.29 -5.14
CA ASP A 107 -13.76 -4.37 -4.08
C ASP A 107 -12.64 -4.25 -3.04
N VAL A 108 -12.39 -3.01 -2.64
CA VAL A 108 -11.53 -2.66 -1.52
C VAL A 108 -12.16 -3.08 -0.19
N VAL A 109 -11.34 -3.11 0.87
CA VAL A 109 -11.82 -3.57 2.17
C VAL A 109 -12.24 -2.39 3.04
N SER A 110 -13.48 -2.40 3.54
CA SER A 110 -14.00 -1.35 4.42
C SER A 110 -13.11 -1.15 5.65
N GLY A 111 -12.76 0.11 5.93
CA GLY A 111 -11.83 0.47 7.00
C GLY A 111 -10.35 0.21 6.67
N ALA A 112 -10.04 -0.23 5.45
CA ALA A 112 -8.68 -0.36 4.92
C ALA A 112 -8.59 0.11 3.46
N THR A 113 -9.46 1.04 3.05
CA THR A 113 -9.61 1.49 1.66
C THR A 113 -8.32 2.01 1.04
N THR A 114 -7.65 2.97 1.69
CA THR A 114 -6.38 3.54 1.19
C THR A 114 -5.30 2.47 1.06
N THR A 115 -5.16 1.60 2.07
CA THR A 115 -4.19 0.50 2.04
C THR A 115 -4.54 -0.54 0.97
N SER A 116 -5.82 -0.86 0.78
CA SER A 116 -6.29 -1.78 -0.27
C SER A 116 -5.97 -1.23 -1.65
N LYS A 117 -6.25 0.06 -1.89
CA LYS A 117 -5.91 0.76 -3.13
C LYS A 117 -4.39 0.74 -3.38
N ALA A 118 -3.59 1.11 -2.39
CA ALA A 118 -2.13 1.10 -2.50
C ALA A 118 -1.58 -0.29 -2.86
N LEU A 119 -2.09 -1.35 -2.23
CA LEU A 119 -1.71 -2.72 -2.54
C LEU A 119 -2.14 -3.13 -3.96
N LEU A 120 -3.36 -2.80 -4.38
CA LEU A 120 -3.83 -3.05 -5.75
C LEU A 120 -2.96 -2.34 -6.78
N LYS A 121 -2.52 -1.10 -6.49
CA LYS A 121 -1.63 -0.36 -7.38
C LYS A 121 -0.22 -0.94 -7.42
N ALA A 122 0.29 -1.47 -6.32
CA ALA A 122 1.57 -2.19 -6.33
C ALA A 122 1.48 -3.44 -7.22
N ILE A 123 0.36 -4.17 -7.19
CA ILE A 123 0.12 -5.34 -8.05
C ILE A 123 -0.02 -4.94 -9.52
N GLU A 124 -0.79 -3.90 -9.82
CA GLU A 124 -0.91 -3.34 -11.17
C GLU A 124 0.47 -2.90 -11.70
N ASN A 125 1.26 -2.20 -10.89
CA ASN A 125 2.62 -1.82 -11.25
C ASN A 125 3.50 -3.04 -11.51
N ALA A 126 3.37 -4.13 -10.73
CA ALA A 126 4.11 -5.37 -10.99
C ALA A 126 3.80 -5.92 -12.38
N LEU A 127 2.52 -5.99 -12.74
CA LEU A 127 2.06 -6.53 -14.02
C LEU A 127 2.40 -5.62 -15.21
N ASN A 128 2.71 -4.34 -14.98
CA ASN A 128 3.21 -3.40 -15.99
C ASN A 128 4.74 -3.38 -16.13
N THR A 129 5.46 -4.23 -15.39
CA THR A 129 6.92 -4.36 -15.45
C THR A 129 7.35 -5.61 -16.19
N SER A 130 8.65 -5.76 -16.42
CA SER A 130 9.22 -7.00 -16.94
C SER A 130 9.44 -8.03 -15.83
N PRO A 131 9.44 -9.34 -16.16
CA PRO A 131 9.76 -10.39 -15.19
C PRO A 131 11.14 -10.18 -14.56
N VAL A 132 11.26 -10.54 -13.29
CA VAL A 132 12.52 -10.65 -12.56
C VAL A 132 13.02 -12.08 -12.75
N GLU A 133 14.22 -12.23 -13.32
CA GLU A 133 14.91 -13.52 -13.51
C GLU A 133 15.25 -14.22 -12.19
#